data_AF-A0A4Q3T5R2-F1
#
_entry.id   AF-A0A4Q3T5R2-F1
#
_cell.length_a   1.000
_cell.length_b   1.000
_cell.length_c   1.000
_cell.angle_alpha   90.00
_cell.angle_beta   90.00
_cell.angle_gamma   90.00
#
_symmetry.space_group_name_H-M   'P 1'
#
loop_
_entity.id
_entity.type
_entity.pdbx_description
1 polymer ?
#
loop_
_entity_poly.entity_id
_entity_poly.type
_entity_poly.pdbx_seq_one_letter_code
_entity_poly.pdbx_strand_id
1 'polypeptide(L)'
;AWLSGLPDQRLLDVIEGLDLKRYTAKTFTTPAALFDELKRTREQGFAFDDEENEPDIRCFGSPIFNRSREPIGAVSISMPVYRHDERRHELCGRLVRETAQLISAELSMML
;
A
#
# COMPACT_ATOMS: atom_id res chain seq x y z
N ALA A 1 -1.48 0.83 -0.40
CA ALA A 1 -1.72 -0.41 0.39
C ALA A 1 -3.20 -0.78 0.44
N TRP A 2 -4.08 -0.01 1.09
CA TRP A 2 -5.50 -0.40 1.23
C TRP A 2 -6.19 -0.73 -0.10
N LEU A 3 -6.03 0.13 -1.13
CA LEU A 3 -6.61 -0.07 -2.47
C LEU A 3 -6.20 -1.39 -3.13
N SER A 4 -4.99 -1.91 -2.89
CA SER A 4 -4.54 -3.16 -3.53
C SER A 4 -5.27 -4.39 -2.99
N GLY A 5 -5.96 -4.26 -1.85
CA GLY A 5 -6.80 -5.29 -1.27
C GLY A 5 -8.20 -5.38 -1.89
N LEU A 6 -8.62 -4.42 -2.71
CA LEU A 6 -9.92 -4.44 -3.38
C LEU A 6 -9.94 -5.44 -4.56
N PRO A 7 -11.09 -6.08 -4.85
CA PRO A 7 -11.31 -6.79 -6.10
C PRO A 7 -11.15 -5.87 -7.31
N ASP A 8 -10.68 -6.39 -8.45
CA ASP A 8 -10.31 -5.59 -9.63
C ASP A 8 -11.42 -4.67 -10.13
N GLN A 9 -12.67 -5.15 -10.19
CA GLN A 9 -13.78 -4.30 -10.62
C GLN A 9 -13.98 -3.10 -9.68
N ARG A 10 -13.97 -3.33 -8.36
CA ARG A 10 -14.10 -2.25 -7.37
C ARG A 10 -12.89 -1.31 -7.37
N LEU A 11 -11.71 -1.85 -7.62
CA LEU A 11 -10.50 -1.06 -7.74
C LEU A 11 -10.57 -0.11 -8.93
N LEU A 12 -11.02 -0.59 -10.10
CA LEU A 12 -11.23 0.22 -11.29
C LEU A 12 -12.27 1.32 -11.04
N ASP A 13 -13.44 0.97 -10.49
CA ASP A 13 -14.49 1.94 -10.15
C ASP A 13 -13.96 3.07 -9.25
N VAL A 14 -13.15 2.71 -8.24
CA VAL A 14 -12.55 3.69 -7.33
C VAL A 14 -11.55 4.57 -8.05
N ILE A 15 -10.62 3.98 -8.80
CA ILE A 15 -9.55 4.72 -9.50
C ILE A 15 -10.16 5.69 -10.53
N GLU A 16 -11.19 5.30 -11.26
CA GLU A 16 -11.89 6.16 -12.24
C GLU A 16 -12.53 7.40 -11.58
N GLY A 17 -12.90 7.30 -10.30
CA GLY A 17 -13.46 8.41 -9.53
C GLY A 17 -12.43 9.28 -8.80
N LEU A 18 -11.14 8.95 -8.83
CA LEU A 18 -10.11 9.72 -8.13
C LEU A 18 -9.66 10.95 -8.92
N ASP A 19 -9.53 12.09 -8.23
CA ASP A 19 -8.70 13.20 -8.71
C ASP A 19 -7.22 12.87 -8.46
N LEU A 20 -6.52 12.40 -9.49
CA LEU A 20 -5.11 12.03 -9.43
C LEU A 20 -4.19 13.25 -9.51
N LYS A 21 -4.35 14.15 -8.53
CA LYS A 21 -3.53 15.35 -8.38
C LYS A 21 -2.06 14.96 -8.20
N ARG A 22 -1.18 15.66 -8.92
CA ARG A 22 0.27 15.53 -8.77
C ARG A 22 0.74 16.21 -7.47
N TYR A 23 1.46 15.47 -6.63
CA TYR A 23 2.11 16.01 -5.42
C TYR A 23 3.63 16.17 -5.62
N THR A 24 4.25 15.21 -6.29
CA THR A 24 5.68 15.18 -6.61
C THR A 24 5.90 14.83 -8.09
N ALA A 25 7.17 14.79 -8.52
CA ALA A 25 7.50 14.33 -9.87
C ALA A 25 7.14 12.85 -10.10
N LYS A 26 7.09 12.04 -9.03
CA LYS A 26 6.87 10.59 -9.09
C LYS A 26 5.42 10.17 -8.88
N THR A 27 4.54 11.07 -8.43
CA THR A 27 3.11 10.77 -8.25
C THR A 27 2.49 10.14 -9.50
N PHE A 28 1.78 9.03 -9.33
CA PHE A 28 0.96 8.43 -10.39
C PHE A 28 -0.20 9.37 -10.75
N THR A 29 -0.19 9.92 -11.97
CA THR A 29 -1.22 10.86 -12.44
C THR A 29 -2.17 10.26 -13.47
N THR A 30 -2.16 8.94 -13.66
CA THR A 30 -3.09 8.27 -14.58
C THR A 30 -3.71 7.03 -13.93
N PRO A 31 -4.98 6.72 -14.22
CA PRO A 31 -5.64 5.51 -13.75
C PRO A 31 -4.85 4.23 -14.05
N ALA A 32 -4.35 4.10 -15.29
CA ALA A 32 -3.61 2.93 -15.74
C ALA A 32 -2.33 2.72 -14.92
N ALA A 33 -1.53 3.77 -14.73
CA ALA A 33 -0.29 3.68 -13.95
C ALA A 33 -0.55 3.31 -12.49
N LEU A 34 -1.58 3.90 -11.87
CA LEU A 34 -1.96 3.56 -10.49
C LEU A 34 -2.47 2.11 -10.39
N PHE A 35 -3.27 1.66 -11.36
CA PHE A 35 -3.78 0.29 -11.38
C PHE A 35 -2.66 -0.75 -11.52
N ASP A 36 -1.68 -0.49 -12.39
CA ASP A 36 -0.52 -1.37 -12.56
C ASP A 36 0.35 -1.44 -11.31
N GLU A 37 0.56 -0.31 -10.62
CA GLU A 37 1.27 -0.31 -9.32
C GLU A 37 0.50 -1.10 -8.25
N LEU A 38 -0.83 -0.98 -8.22
CA LEU A 38 -1.65 -1.69 -7.24
C LEU A 38 -1.69 -3.20 -7.48
N LYS A 39 -1.58 -3.65 -8.73
CA LYS A 39 -1.38 -5.08 -9.07
C LYS A 39 -0.04 -5.59 -8.53
N ARG A 40 1.07 -4.87 -8.79
CA ARG A 40 2.39 -5.20 -8.22
C ARG A 40 2.38 -5.24 -6.70
N THR A 41 1.76 -4.24 -6.09
CA THR A 41 1.56 -4.15 -4.64
C THR A 41 0.86 -5.41 -4.09
N ARG A 42 -0.17 -5.90 -4.80
CA ARG A 42 -0.90 -7.11 -4.41
C ARG A 42 -0.03 -8.36 -4.50
N GLU A 43 0.79 -8.49 -5.55
CA GLU A 43 1.69 -9.62 -5.75
C GLU A 43 2.81 -9.69 -4.68
N GLN A 44 3.42 -8.55 -4.34
CA GLN A 44 4.50 -8.51 -3.35
C GLN A 44 4.01 -8.48 -1.89
N GLY A 45 2.73 -8.15 -1.66
CA GLY A 45 2.09 -8.12 -0.34
C GLY A 45 2.33 -6.85 0.48
N PHE A 46 2.94 -5.82 -0.09
CA PHE A 46 3.08 -4.49 0.49
C PHE A 46 3.15 -3.43 -0.62
N ALA A 47 2.81 -2.19 -0.31
CA ALA A 47 3.01 -1.02 -1.16
C ALA A 47 4.33 -0.35 -0.77
N PHE A 48 5.04 0.17 -1.76
CA PHE A 48 6.19 1.03 -1.57
C PHE A 48 5.87 2.39 -2.18
N ASP A 49 5.89 3.43 -1.35
CA ASP A 49 5.81 4.82 -1.76
C ASP A 49 7.24 5.33 -1.95
N ASP A 50 7.69 5.51 -3.19
CA ASP A 50 9.01 6.03 -3.54
C ASP A 50 8.98 7.54 -3.76
N GLU A 51 8.52 8.29 -2.75
CA GLU A 51 8.37 9.75 -2.83
C GLU A 51 7.24 10.18 -3.78
N GLU A 52 6.21 9.35 -3.98
CA GLU A 52 5.02 9.75 -4.75
C GLU A 52 4.13 10.74 -3.99
N ASN A 53 4.14 10.68 -2.65
CA ASN A 53 3.34 11.56 -1.80
C ASN A 53 4.11 12.82 -1.34
N GLU A 54 5.34 12.65 -0.86
CA GLU A 54 6.17 13.74 -0.32
C GLU A 54 7.64 13.54 -0.75
N PRO A 55 8.35 14.58 -1.22
CA PRO A 55 9.77 14.48 -1.52
C PRO A 55 10.58 14.06 -0.29
N ASP A 56 11.69 13.34 -0.50
CA ASP A 56 12.59 12.88 0.57
C ASP A 56 11.97 11.89 1.58
N ILE A 57 10.72 11.46 1.39
CA ILE A 57 10.03 10.49 2.25
C ILE A 57 9.69 9.24 1.43
N ARG A 58 10.02 8.08 2.00
CA ARG A 58 9.62 6.76 1.49
C ARG A 58 8.73 6.06 2.49
N CYS A 59 7.68 5.40 2.01
CA CYS A 59 6.77 4.65 2.88
C CYS A 59 6.62 3.20 2.43
N PHE A 60 6.35 2.32 3.40
CA PHE A 60 5.94 0.94 3.17
C PHE A 60 4.57 0.77 3.80
N GLY A 61 3.68 -0.02 3.20
CA GLY A 61 2.42 -0.33 3.87
C GLY A 61 1.76 -1.61 3.39
N SER A 62 0.99 -2.27 4.25
CA SER A 62 0.28 -3.50 3.89
C SER A 62 -1.19 -3.43 4.35
N PRO A 63 -2.15 -3.90 3.54
CA PRO A 63 -3.57 -3.85 3.87
C PRO A 63 -3.90 -4.82 5.03
N ILE A 64 -4.80 -4.38 5.89
CA ILE A 64 -5.41 -5.17 6.96
C ILE A 64 -6.78 -5.63 6.47
N PHE A 65 -7.07 -6.91 6.61
CA PHE A 65 -8.32 -7.53 6.15
C PHE A 65 -9.20 -7.97 7.31
N ASN A 66 -10.52 -7.91 7.10
CA ASN A 66 -11.48 -8.59 7.97
C ASN A 66 -11.62 -10.08 7.56
N ARG A 67 -12.48 -10.80 8.28
CA ARG A 67 -12.78 -12.22 8.03
C ARG A 67 -13.34 -12.51 6.63
N SER A 68 -14.06 -11.55 6.03
CA SER A 68 -14.59 -11.63 4.66
C SER A 68 -13.54 -11.32 3.59
N ARG A 69 -12.27 -11.12 3.98
CA ARG A 69 -11.17 -10.67 3.12
C ARG A 69 -11.39 -9.29 2.49
N GLU A 70 -12.17 -8.45 3.13
CA GLU A 70 -12.32 -7.05 2.72
C GLU A 70 -11.23 -6.21 3.40
N PRO A 71 -10.54 -5.31 2.66
CA PRO A 71 -9.57 -4.43 3.28
C PRO A 71 -10.30 -3.41 4.17
N ILE A 72 -9.96 -3.38 5.46
CA ILE A 72 -10.58 -2.49 6.46
C ILE A 72 -9.61 -1.44 7.01
N GLY A 73 -8.34 -1.54 6.65
CA GLY A 73 -7.31 -0.58 7.04
C GLY A 73 -5.96 -0.92 6.42
N ALA A 74 -4.90 -0.26 6.88
CA ALA A 74 -3.53 -0.59 6.54
C ALA A 74 -2.59 -0.15 7.67
N VAL A 75 -1.45 -0.82 7.80
CA VAL A 75 -0.32 -0.37 8.62
C VAL A 75 0.77 0.15 7.70
N SER A 76 1.52 1.16 8.14
CA SER A 76 2.63 1.72 7.37
C SER A 76 3.85 2.08 8.23
N ILE A 77 5.01 2.12 7.57
CA ILE A 77 6.27 2.65 8.09
C ILE A 77 6.73 3.74 7.11
N SER A 78 6.99 4.94 7.61
CA SER A 78 7.55 6.05 6.84
C SER A 78 8.96 6.35 7.29
N MET A 79 9.85 6.67 6.35
CA MET A 79 11.23 7.03 6.65
C MET A 79 11.78 8.07 5.67
N PRO A 80 12.70 8.95 6.11
CA PRO A 80 13.46 9.77 5.20
C PRO A 80 14.35 8.95 4.25
N VAL A 81 14.53 9.41 3.01
CA VAL A 81 15.35 8.74 1.98
C VAL A 81 16.77 8.48 2.46
N TYR A 82 17.39 9.39 3.21
CA TYR A 82 18.76 9.21 3.73
C TYR A 82 18.88 8.09 4.79
N ARG A 83 17.75 7.60 5.31
CA ARG A 83 17.70 6.41 6.19
C ARG A 83 17.32 5.15 5.43
N HIS A 84 17.01 5.23 4.14
CA HIS A 84 16.62 4.07 3.33
C HIS A 84 17.87 3.41 2.72
N ASP A 85 17.91 2.08 2.76
CA ASP A 85 18.91 1.22 2.11
C ASP A 85 18.25 -0.13 1.76
N GLU A 86 18.93 -1.00 1.01
CA GLU A 86 18.39 -2.29 0.59
C GLU A 86 17.97 -3.17 1.78
N ARG A 87 18.81 -3.22 2.83
CA ARG A 87 18.51 -3.99 4.06
C ARG A 87 17.23 -3.50 4.73
N ARG A 88 17.05 -2.19 4.82
CA ARG A 88 15.85 -1.57 5.40
C ARG A 88 14.64 -1.70 4.49
N HIS A 89 14.82 -1.69 3.17
CA HIS A 89 13.76 -1.96 2.20
C HIS A 89 13.15 -3.34 2.47
N GLU A 90 13.98 -4.37 2.49
CA GLU A 90 13.54 -5.75 2.75
C GLU A 90 12.93 -5.90 4.15
N LEU A 91 13.58 -5.32 5.17
CA LEU A 91 13.09 -5.35 6.55
C LEU A 91 11.70 -4.70 6.67
N CYS A 92 11.52 -3.50 6.12
CA CYS A 92 10.28 -2.75 6.26
C CYS A 92 9.13 -3.39 5.49
N GLY A 93 9.38 -3.83 4.24
CA GLY A 93 8.40 -4.60 3.47
C GLY A 93 7.93 -5.86 4.20
N ARG A 94 8.86 -6.61 4.80
CA ARG A 94 8.52 -7.77 5.65
C ARG A 94 7.70 -7.37 6.87
N LEU A 95 8.16 -6.37 7.64
CA LEU A 95 7.51 -5.98 8.89
C LEU A 95 6.08 -5.47 8.69
N VAL A 96 5.82 -4.63 7.69
CA VAL A 96 4.45 -4.15 7.44
C VAL A 96 3.52 -5.29 7.04
N ARG A 97 4.02 -6.25 6.24
CA ARG A 97 3.25 -7.42 5.82
C ARG A 97 2.91 -8.33 7.00
N GLU A 98 3.90 -8.71 7.79
CA GLU A 98 3.71 -9.58 8.96
C GLU A 98 2.81 -8.91 10.00
N THR A 99 3.01 -7.62 10.25
CA THR A 99 2.16 -6.87 11.19
C THR A 99 0.71 -6.79 10.70
N ALA A 100 0.48 -6.49 9.42
CA ALA A 100 -0.86 -6.48 8.86
C ALA A 100 -1.55 -7.85 8.93
N GLN A 101 -0.80 -8.94 8.70
CA GLN A 101 -1.30 -10.31 8.81
C GLN A 101 -1.70 -10.64 10.25
N LEU A 102 -0.89 -10.27 11.25
CA LEU A 102 -1.21 -10.47 12.66
C LEU A 102 -2.47 -9.69 13.07
N ILE A 103 -2.58 -8.42 12.68
CA ILE A 103 -3.77 -7.62 12.97
C ILE A 103 -5.01 -8.23 12.30
N SER A 104 -4.89 -8.66 11.03
CA SER A 104 -6.00 -9.30 10.30
C SER A 104 -6.46 -10.59 10.97
N ALA A 105 -5.52 -11.40 11.46
CA ALA A 105 -5.83 -12.64 12.19
C ALA A 105 -6.59 -12.34 13.49
N GLU A 106 -6.12 -11.36 14.28
CA GLU A 106 -6.74 -10.97 15.54
C GLU A 106 -8.18 -10.47 15.33
N LEU A 107 -8.39 -9.59 14.35
CA LEU A 107 -9.71 -9.05 14.03
C LEU A 107 -10.67 -10.12 13.48
N SER A 108 -10.14 -11.15 12.83
CA SER A 108 -10.94 -12.27 12.31
C SER A 108 -11.38 -13.26 13.39
N MET A 109 -10.72 -13.25 14.56
CA MET A 109 -11.10 -14.08 15.71
C MET A 109 -12.16 -13.40 16.59
N MET A 110 -12.28 -12.08 16.53
CA MET A 110 -13.21 -11.29 17.34
C MET A 110 -14.60 -11.10 16.69
N LEU A 111 -14.76 -11.41 15.39
CA LEU A 111 -15.95 -11.16 14.57
C LEU A 111 -16.42 -12.40 13.77
#